data_AF-A0A426WXN5-F1
#
_entry.id   AF-A0A426WXN5-F1
#
_cell.length_a   1.000
_cell.length_b   1.000
_cell.length_c   1.000
_cell.angle_alpha   90.00
_cell.angle_beta   90.00
_cell.angle_gamma   90.00
#
_symmetry.space_group_name_H-M   'P 1'
#
loop_
_entity.id
_entity.type
_entity.pdbx_description
1 polymer ?
#
loop_
_entity_poly.entity_id
_entity_poly.type
_entity_poly.pdbx_seq_one_letter_code
_entity_poly.pdbx_strand_id
1 'polypeptide(L)'
;MDDELLQAVKDLESARAELPRQSIVQYNESLGFKEGPKRMGRVTYEYRYRVALARFRARHPDANVVEDPFTIHPEDDLVPMERQQDFDDSVPPEP
;
A
#
# COMPACT_ATOMS: atom_id res chain seq x y z
N MET A 1 18.37 -17.71 -41.87
CA MET A 1 18.96 -18.26 -40.62
C MET A 1 19.23 -17.12 -39.65
N ASP A 2 19.93 -16.07 -40.07
CA ASP A 2 20.25 -14.94 -39.18
C ASP A 2 19.03 -14.09 -38.78
N ASP A 3 18.06 -13.87 -39.68
CA ASP A 3 16.84 -13.11 -39.38
C ASP A 3 15.93 -13.80 -38.35
N GLU A 4 15.90 -15.13 -38.38
CA GLU A 4 15.12 -15.95 -37.45
C GLU A 4 15.76 -15.93 -36.04
N LEU A 5 17.09 -15.94 -35.97
CA LEU A 5 17.84 -15.77 -34.73
C LEU A 5 17.63 -14.36 -34.15
N LEU A 6 17.65 -13.34 -35.00
CA LEU A 6 17.41 -11.96 -34.60
C LEU A 6 15.99 -11.77 -34.04
N GLN A 7 14.99 -12.42 -34.64
CA GLN A 7 13.61 -12.42 -34.16
C GLN A 7 13.49 -13.13 -32.80
N ALA A 8 14.10 -14.30 -32.65
CA ALA A 8 14.07 -15.05 -31.40
C ALA A 8 14.72 -14.29 -30.23
N VAL A 9 15.79 -13.52 -30.49
CA VAL A 9 16.44 -12.67 -29.47
C VAL A 9 15.51 -11.53 -29.03
N LYS A 10 14.83 -10.86 -29.98
CA LYS A 10 13.85 -9.81 -29.65
C LYS A 10 12.66 -10.34 -28.86
N ASP A 11 12.15 -11.52 -29.21
CA ASP A 11 11.03 -12.15 -28.53
C ASP A 11 11.42 -12.55 -27.08
N LEU A 12 12.65 -13.05 -26.89
CA LEU A 12 13.20 -13.34 -25.57
C LEU A 12 13.35 -12.09 -24.69
N GLU A 13 13.84 -10.99 -25.29
CA GLU A 13 14.03 -9.71 -24.60
C GLU A 13 12.68 -9.08 -24.21
N SER A 14 11.69 -9.17 -25.09
CA SER A 14 10.30 -8.76 -24.81
C SER A 14 9.68 -9.60 -23.69
N ALA A 15 9.81 -10.93 -23.74
CA ALA A 15 9.29 -11.82 -22.71
C ALA A 15 9.93 -11.54 -21.34
N ARG A 16 11.23 -11.23 -21.29
CA ARG A 16 11.91 -10.82 -20.06
C ARG A 16 11.39 -9.51 -19.47
N ALA A 17 10.89 -8.59 -20.29
CA ALA A 17 10.30 -7.33 -19.83
C ALA A 17 8.82 -7.49 -19.42
N GLU A 18 8.08 -8.39 -20.06
CA GLU A 18 6.67 -8.62 -19.76
C GLU A 18 6.42 -9.47 -18.51
N LEU A 19 7.25 -10.48 -18.25
CA LEU A 19 7.10 -11.36 -17.09
C LEU A 19 7.12 -10.61 -15.75
N PRO A 20 8.04 -9.64 -15.50
CA PRO A 20 8.01 -8.81 -14.28
C PRO A 20 6.75 -7.96 -14.20
N ARG A 21 6.31 -7.35 -15.30
CA ARG A 21 5.11 -6.49 -15.34
C ARG A 21 3.86 -7.28 -14.93
N GLN A 22 3.68 -8.47 -15.47
CA GLN A 22 2.59 -9.36 -15.10
C GLN A 22 2.67 -9.76 -13.63
N SER A 23 3.88 -10.07 -13.12
CA SER A 23 4.06 -10.43 -11.72
C SER A 23 3.73 -9.29 -10.75
N ILE A 24 4.03 -8.04 -11.12
CA ILE A 24 3.72 -6.85 -10.32
C ILE A 24 2.20 -6.62 -10.28
N VAL A 25 1.52 -6.72 -11.41
CA VAL A 25 0.05 -6.61 -11.47
C VAL A 25 -0.60 -7.68 -10.58
N GLN A 26 -0.17 -8.93 -10.69
CA GLN A 26 -0.68 -10.03 -9.85
C GLN A 26 -0.39 -9.82 -8.36
N TYR A 27 0.80 -9.30 -8.02
CA TYR A 27 1.16 -8.99 -6.64
C TYR A 27 0.29 -7.86 -6.07
N ASN A 28 0.10 -6.77 -6.81
CA ASN A 28 -0.71 -5.62 -6.41
C ASN A 28 -2.20 -6.00 -6.29
N GLU A 29 -2.68 -6.94 -7.11
CA GLU A 29 -4.05 -7.43 -7.05
C GLU A 29 -4.29 -8.41 -5.89
N SER A 30 -3.23 -8.99 -5.33
CA SER A 30 -3.31 -9.99 -4.26
C SER A 30 -3.98 -9.44 -2.99
N LEU A 31 -4.73 -10.31 -2.31
CA LEU A 31 -5.39 -9.96 -1.05
C LEU A 31 -4.38 -9.54 0.03
N GLY A 32 -3.21 -10.18 0.04
CA GLY A 32 -2.13 -9.85 0.97
C GLY A 32 -1.60 -8.43 0.78
N PHE A 33 -1.46 -7.96 -0.46
CA PHE A 33 -1.07 -6.58 -0.74
C PHE A 33 -2.18 -5.58 -0.43
N LYS A 34 -3.45 -5.91 -0.66
CA LYS A 34 -4.59 -5.02 -0.33
C LYS A 34 -4.84 -4.89 1.17
N GLU A 35 -4.59 -5.96 1.94
CA GLU A 35 -4.77 -5.97 3.40
C GLU A 35 -3.52 -5.57 4.17
N GLY A 36 -2.33 -5.80 3.63
CA GLY A 36 -1.05 -5.52 4.28
C GLY A 36 -0.94 -4.06 4.74
N PRO A 37 -1.11 -3.06 3.86
CA PRO A 37 -1.11 -1.64 4.20
C PRO A 37 -2.16 -1.27 5.23
N LYS A 38 -3.37 -1.85 5.16
CA LYS A 38 -4.43 -1.63 6.17
C LYS A 38 -3.98 -2.11 7.55
N ARG A 39 -3.37 -3.30 7.62
CA ARG A 39 -2.82 -3.85 8.88
C ARG A 39 -1.63 -3.03 9.38
N MET A 40 -0.73 -2.62 8.48
CA MET A 40 0.50 -1.91 8.83
C MET A 40 0.23 -0.45 9.24
N GLY A 41 -0.71 0.22 8.58
CA GLY A 41 -1.22 1.54 8.96
C GLY A 41 -1.89 1.52 10.32
N ARG A 42 -2.70 0.49 10.61
CA ARG A 42 -3.37 0.34 11.92
C ARG A 42 -2.36 0.20 13.06
N VAL A 43 -1.36 -0.67 12.93
CA VAL A 43 -0.35 -0.89 13.98
C VAL A 43 0.48 0.36 14.26
N THR A 44 0.91 1.06 13.20
CA THR A 44 1.75 2.26 13.36
C THR A 44 0.97 3.45 13.90
N TYR A 45 -0.26 3.66 13.42
CA TYR A 45 -1.18 4.66 13.96
C TYR A 45 -1.50 4.37 15.43
N GLU A 46 -1.77 3.11 15.78
CA GLU A 46 -2.09 2.68 17.13
C GLU A 46 -0.98 2.96 18.12
N TYR A 47 0.24 2.58 17.77
CA TYR A 47 1.39 2.84 18.61
C TYR A 47 1.60 4.35 18.84
N ARG A 48 1.53 5.16 17.78
CA ARG A 48 1.71 6.62 17.88
C ARG A 48 0.62 7.27 18.73
N TYR A 49 -0.63 6.87 18.57
CA TYR A 49 -1.74 7.38 19.36
C TYR A 49 -1.58 7.02 20.83
N ARG A 50 -1.24 5.76 21.17
CA ARG A 50 -0.97 5.35 22.57
C ARG A 50 0.12 6.21 23.22
N VAL A 51 1.20 6.48 22.50
CA VAL A 51 2.29 7.36 22.98
C VAL A 51 1.80 8.79 23.18
N ALA A 52 1.05 9.35 22.23
CA ALA A 52 0.50 10.69 22.34
C ALA A 52 -0.49 10.81 23.51
N LEU A 53 -1.37 9.82 23.69
CA LEU A 53 -2.35 9.77 24.77
C LEU A 53 -1.69 9.69 26.15
N ALA A 54 -0.64 8.87 26.30
CA ALA A 54 0.12 8.80 27.55
C ALA A 54 0.77 10.16 27.89
N ARG A 55 1.35 10.84 26.89
CA ARG A 55 1.92 12.18 27.07
C ARG A 55 0.87 13.23 27.41
N PHE A 56 -0.32 13.13 26.81
CA PHE A 56 -1.43 14.03 27.07
C PHE A 56 -1.93 13.89 28.51
N ARG A 57 -2.20 12.66 28.95
CA ARG A 57 -2.63 12.37 30.33
C ARG A 57 -1.60 12.81 31.38
N ALA A 58 -0.32 12.68 31.08
CA ALA A 58 0.75 13.16 31.97
C ALA A 58 0.75 14.70 32.13
N ARG A 59 0.30 15.45 31.12
CA ARG A 59 0.21 16.93 31.18
C ARG A 59 -1.15 17.42 31.67
N HIS A 60 -2.21 16.64 31.46
CA HIS A 60 -3.58 17.01 31.76
C HIS A 60 -4.28 15.85 32.49
N PRO A 61 -4.03 15.66 33.80
CA PRO A 61 -4.56 14.54 34.56
C PRO A 61 -6.09 14.52 34.65
N ASP A 62 -6.71 15.71 34.64
CA ASP A 62 -8.16 15.87 34.79
C ASP A 62 -8.91 15.86 33.44
N ALA A 63 -8.19 15.82 32.32
CA ALA A 63 -8.78 15.83 30.99
C ALA A 63 -9.22 14.41 30.60
N ASN A 64 -10.52 14.24 30.40
CA ASN A 64 -11.08 12.98 29.94
C ASN A 64 -10.99 12.88 28.41
N VAL A 65 -10.43 11.78 27.91
CA VAL A 65 -10.46 11.44 26.48
C VAL A 65 -11.57 10.41 26.31
N VAL A 66 -12.71 10.85 25.77
CA VAL A 66 -13.97 10.09 25.71
C VAL A 66 -13.94 9.01 24.62
N GLU A 67 -13.12 9.18 23.60
CA GLU A 67 -13.16 8.35 22.40
C GLU A 67 -11.89 7.50 22.28
N ASP A 68 -12.08 6.18 22.19
CA ASP A 68 -11.01 5.27 21.81
C ASP A 68 -11.01 5.17 20.28
N PRO A 69 -10.03 5.78 19.57
CA PRO A 69 -9.95 5.74 18.12
C PRO A 69 -9.61 4.35 17.55
N PHE A 70 -9.50 3.32 18.40
CA PHE A 70 -9.44 1.92 17.98
C PHE A 70 -10.80 1.21 18.02
N THR A 71 -11.83 1.88 18.56
CA THR A 71 -13.21 1.42 18.41
C THR A 71 -13.55 1.56 16.94
N ILE A 72 -13.66 0.43 16.24
CA ILE A 72 -14.14 0.44 14.86
C ILE A 72 -15.61 0.85 14.94
N HIS A 73 -15.89 2.07 14.51
CA HIS A 73 -17.25 2.55 14.39
C HIS A 73 -17.84 1.98 13.10
N PRO A 74 -19.07 1.46 13.11
CA PRO A 74 -19.70 0.96 11.89
C PRO A 74 -19.80 2.06 10.81
N GLU A 75 -19.78 3.34 11.21
CA GLU A 75 -19.67 4.49 10.31
C GLU A 75 -18.36 4.52 9.51
N ASP A 76 -17.24 4.05 10.08
CA ASP A 76 -15.93 3.98 9.41
C ASP A 76 -15.91 2.89 8.33
N ASP A 77 -16.65 1.80 8.54
CA ASP A 77 -16.83 0.73 7.53
C ASP A 77 -17.68 1.20 6.34
N LEU A 78 -18.48 2.26 6.53
CA LEU A 78 -19.29 2.88 5.48
C LEU A 78 -18.52 3.91 4.67
N VAL A 79 -17.31 4.32 5.09
CA VAL A 79 -16.44 5.20 4.31
C VAL A 79 -15.71 4.35 3.27
N PRO A 80 -16.08 4.41 1.98
CA PRO A 80 -15.40 3.64 0.95
C PRO A 80 -13.98 4.17 0.81
N MET A 81 -13.01 3.41 1.31
CA MET A 81 -11.61 3.65 0.99
C MET A 81 -11.37 3.16 -0.43
N GLU A 82 -10.98 4.08 -1.31
CA GLU A 82 -10.73 3.83 -2.73
C GLU A 82 -9.75 2.65 -2.89
N ARG A 83 -10.19 1.59 -3.57
CA ARG A 83 -9.40 0.35 -3.68
C ARG A 83 -8.28 0.47 -4.71
N GLN A 84 -8.33 1.49 -5.55
CA GLN A 84 -7.35 1.82 -6.56
C GLN A 84 -6.98 3.28 -6.35
N GLN A 85 -5.72 3.52 -6.00
CA GLN A 85 -5.11 4.82 -6.20
C GLN A 85 -4.18 4.64 -7.39
N ASP A 86 -4.41 5.44 -8.42
CA ASP A 86 -3.55 5.46 -9.60
C ASP A 86 -2.25 6.13 -9.17
N PHE A 87 -1.25 5.31 -8.85
CA PHE A 87 0.12 5.78 -8.70
C PHE A 87 0.66 6.08 -10.09
N ASP A 88 1.38 7.19 -10.21
CA ASP A 88 2.07 7.53 -11.44
C ASP A 88 3.28 6.59 -11.62
N ASP A 89 3.02 5.46 -12.30
CA ASP A 89 4.03 4.47 -12.68
C ASP A 89 4.81 4.90 -13.94
N SER A 90 4.69 6.16 -14.36
CA SER A 90 5.48 6.70 -15.47
C SER A 90 6.96 6.58 -15.17
N VAL A 91 7.70 5.98 -16.10
CA VAL A 91 9.16 5.95 -16.03
C VAL A 91 9.64 7.40 -16.16
N PRO A 92 10.40 7.94 -15.19
CA PRO A 92 10.92 9.29 -15.32
C PRO A 92 11.80 9.39 -16.57
N PRO A 93 11.76 10.53 -17.29
CA PRO A 93 12.55 10.69 -18.50
C PRO A 93 14.05 10.54 -18.19
N GLU A 94 14.77 9.84 -19.06
CA GLU A 94 16.23 9.79 -18.99
C GLU A 94 16.82 11.20 -19.25
N PRO A 95 17.91 11.56 -18.55
CA PRO A 95 18.59 12.85 -18.73
C PRO A 95 19.30 12.99 -20.09
#